data_AF-A0A258U495-F1
#
_entry.id   AF-A0A258U495-F1
#
_cell.length_a   1.000
_cell.length_b   1.000
_cell.length_c   1.000
_cell.angle_alpha   90.00
_cell.angle_beta   90.00
_cell.angle_gamma   90.00
#
_symmetry.space_group_name_H-M   'P 1'
#
loop_
_entity.id
_entity.type
_entity.pdbx_description
1 polymer ?
#
loop_
_entity_poly.entity_id
_entity_poly.type
_entity_poly.pdbx_seq_one_letter_code
_entity_poly.pdbx_strand_id
1 'polypeptide(L)'
;LKNYEGNPFSPEMLKSSVMHGVTFQLDIPTAKNSAEVFDNMINVAKTLAKSLDASIVDDNRKVLGDIQLEKIRQQLKVINATMIAKGIIPGSPQALRLFS
;
A
#
# COMPACT_ATOMS: atom_id res chain seq x y z
N LEU A 1 4.66 -8.04 2.60
CA LEU A 1 3.28 -8.49 2.90
C LEU A 1 3.28 -9.17 4.25
N LYS A 2 2.48 -8.66 5.17
CA LYS A 2 2.29 -9.19 6.54
C LYS A 2 0.79 -9.38 6.76
N ASN A 3 0.42 -10.27 7.67
CA ASN A 3 -0.97 -10.39 8.11
C ASN A 3 -1.39 -9.14 8.90
N TYR A 4 -2.67 -9.07 9.25
CA TYR A 4 -3.21 -7.96 10.05
C TYR A 4 -2.49 -7.75 11.40
N GLU A 5 -1.93 -8.81 11.98
CA GLU A 5 -1.18 -8.78 13.26
C GLU A 5 0.30 -8.42 13.07
N GLY A 6 0.75 -8.15 11.84
CA GLY A 6 2.13 -7.79 11.53
C GLY A 6 3.09 -8.98 11.33
N ASN A 7 2.58 -10.21 11.34
CA ASN A 7 3.37 -11.43 11.14
C ASN A 7 3.59 -11.72 9.63
N PRO A 8 4.77 -12.22 9.21
CA PRO A 8 4.98 -12.69 7.85
C PRO A 8 4.04 -13.86 7.49
N PHE A 9 3.70 -14.00 6.22
CA PHE A 9 2.92 -15.16 5.75
C PHE A 9 3.80 -16.40 5.58
N SER A 10 3.30 -17.57 5.97
CA SER A 10 3.84 -18.89 5.60
C SER A 10 2.76 -19.77 4.93
N PRO A 11 3.14 -20.74 4.07
CA PRO A 11 2.18 -21.64 3.42
C PRO A 11 1.31 -22.42 4.41
N GLU A 12 1.86 -22.84 5.55
CA GLU A 12 1.15 -23.59 6.60
C GLU A 12 0.09 -22.71 7.27
N MET A 13 0.43 -21.45 7.52
CA MET A 13 -0.47 -20.46 8.12
C MET A 13 -1.64 -20.13 7.20
N LEU A 14 -1.39 -20.00 5.89
CA LEU A 14 -2.44 -19.77 4.89
C LEU A 14 -3.44 -20.93 4.78
N LYS A 15 -3.05 -22.16 5.15
CA LYS A 15 -3.91 -23.36 5.08
C LYS A 15 -4.71 -23.62 6.35
N SER A 16 -4.21 -23.19 7.51
CA SER A 16 -4.71 -23.65 8.82
C SER A 16 -5.25 -22.55 9.72
N SER A 17 -4.95 -21.27 9.43
CA SER A 17 -5.28 -20.16 10.32
C SER A 17 -6.38 -19.26 9.74
N VAL A 18 -7.34 -18.88 10.58
CA VAL A 18 -8.30 -17.82 10.27
C VAL A 18 -7.58 -16.48 10.33
N MET A 19 -7.38 -15.86 9.16
CA MET A 19 -6.77 -14.54 9.05
C MET A 19 -7.86 -13.47 9.02
N HIS A 20 -7.78 -12.49 9.91
CA HIS A 20 -8.75 -11.39 9.97
C HIS A 20 -8.52 -10.31 8.89
N GLY A 21 -7.37 -10.34 8.20
CA GLY A 21 -7.07 -9.42 7.11
C GLY A 21 -5.63 -9.48 6.61
N VAL A 22 -5.38 -8.75 5.51
CA VAL A 22 -4.08 -8.56 4.88
C VAL A 22 -3.81 -7.07 4.74
N THR A 23 -2.63 -6.62 5.15
CA THR A 23 -2.25 -5.20 5.06
C THR A 23 -1.31 -4.98 3.88
N PHE A 24 -1.68 -4.01 3.03
CA PHE A 24 -0.82 -3.49 1.98
C PHE A 24 -0.27 -2.13 2.40
N GLN A 25 1.04 -1.94 2.25
CA GLN A 25 1.71 -0.70 2.61
C GLN A 25 2.64 -0.28 1.47
N LEU A 26 2.65 1.02 1.19
CA LEU A 26 3.52 1.64 0.21
C LEU A 26 4.29 2.79 0.87
N ASP A 27 5.60 2.62 0.98
CA ASP A 27 6.48 3.68 1.47
C ASP A 27 6.86 4.60 0.31
N ILE A 28 6.17 5.74 0.21
CA ILE A 28 6.32 6.70 -0.89
C ILE A 28 7.78 7.13 -1.10
N PRO A 29 8.56 7.46 -0.06
CA PRO A 29 9.90 7.99 -0.28
C PRO A 29 10.87 6.99 -0.91
N THR A 30 10.68 5.70 -0.65
CA THR A 30 11.59 4.62 -1.08
C THR A 30 11.09 3.92 -2.35
N ALA A 31 9.83 4.10 -2.73
CA ALA A 31 9.25 3.53 -3.94
C ALA A 31 9.49 4.40 -5.19
N LYS A 32 10.15 3.81 -6.20
CA LYS A 32 10.18 4.39 -7.56
C LYS A 32 8.79 4.27 -8.19
N ASN A 33 8.40 5.27 -8.99
CA ASN A 33 7.10 5.32 -9.66
C ASN A 33 5.91 5.02 -8.73
N SER A 34 5.92 5.60 -7.53
CA SER A 34 4.96 5.25 -6.47
C SER A 34 3.48 5.34 -6.89
N ALA A 35 3.12 6.18 -7.86
CA ALA A 35 1.78 6.21 -8.45
C ALA A 35 1.39 4.91 -9.16
N GLU A 36 2.27 4.37 -10.02
CA GLU A 36 2.05 3.09 -10.70
C GLU A 36 2.04 1.93 -9.70
N VAL A 37 2.93 2.00 -8.69
CA VAL A 37 2.98 1.00 -7.62
C VAL A 37 1.69 1.00 -6.81
N PHE A 38 1.14 2.17 -6.51
CA PHE A 38 -0.16 2.30 -5.84
C PHE A 38 -1.28 1.68 -6.67
N ASP A 39 -1.33 1.95 -7.98
CA ASP A 39 -2.35 1.38 -8.87
C ASP A 39 -2.29 -0.15 -8.92
N ASN A 40 -1.09 -0.71 -9.01
CA ASN A 40 -0.87 -2.15 -8.96
C ASN A 40 -1.28 -2.73 -7.59
N MET A 41 -0.94 -2.05 -6.50
CA MET A 41 -1.33 -2.45 -5.14
C MET A 41 -2.86 -2.51 -5.00
N ILE A 42 -3.59 -1.52 -5.52
CA ILE A 42 -5.06 -1.51 -5.49
C ILE A 42 -5.64 -2.63 -6.35
N ASN A 43 -5.08 -2.92 -7.52
CA ASN A 43 -5.54 -4.03 -8.37
C ASN A 43 -5.41 -5.39 -7.66
N VAL A 44 -4.28 -5.62 -6.97
CA VAL A 44 -4.07 -6.82 -6.17
C VAL A 44 -5.05 -6.87 -4.99
N ALA A 45 -5.20 -5.76 -4.26
CA ALA A 45 -6.11 -5.68 -3.11
C ALA A 45 -7.58 -5.95 -3.51
N LYS A 46 -8.05 -5.39 -4.64
CA LYS A 46 -9.39 -5.62 -5.17
C LYS A 46 -9.61 -7.08 -5.59
N THR A 47 -8.61 -7.69 -6.24
CA THR A 47 -8.68 -9.10 -6.62
C THR A 47 -8.77 -10.00 -5.39
N LEU A 48 -7.95 -9.73 -4.37
CA LEU A 48 -7.95 -10.48 -3.13
C LEU A 48 -9.28 -10.31 -2.36
N ALA A 49 -9.76 -9.07 -2.25
CA ALA A 49 -11.01 -8.74 -1.59
C ALA A 49 -12.19 -9.48 -2.24
N LYS A 50 -12.25 -9.49 -3.58
CA LYS A 50 -13.27 -10.24 -4.32
C LYS A 50 -13.21 -11.75 -4.06
N SER A 51 -12.01 -12.34 -4.07
CA SER A 51 -11.84 -13.79 -3.90
C SER A 51 -12.15 -14.27 -2.48
N LEU A 52 -12.05 -13.39 -1.49
CA LEU A 52 -12.25 -13.70 -0.07
C LEU A 52 -13.57 -13.16 0.51
N ASP A 53 -14.42 -12.56 -0.32
CA ASP A 53 -15.61 -11.81 0.13
C ASP A 53 -15.28 -10.79 1.24
N ALA A 54 -14.15 -10.09 1.07
CA ALA A 54 -13.61 -9.15 2.03
C ALA A 54 -13.80 -7.69 1.57
N SER A 55 -13.63 -6.76 2.51
CA SER A 55 -13.68 -5.32 2.25
C SER A 55 -12.29 -4.70 2.34
N ILE A 56 -12.03 -3.70 1.49
CA ILE A 56 -10.83 -2.86 1.60
C ILE A 56 -11.11 -1.75 2.60
N VAL A 57 -10.23 -1.57 3.58
CA VAL A 57 -10.37 -0.56 4.64
C VAL A 57 -9.08 0.24 4.81
N ASP A 58 -9.18 1.43 5.41
CA ASP A 58 -8.03 2.18 5.90
C ASP A 58 -7.56 1.70 7.29
N ASP A 59 -6.54 2.38 7.83
CA ASP A 59 -5.99 2.17 9.18
C ASP A 59 -7.03 2.31 10.30
N ASN A 60 -8.04 3.17 10.09
CA ASN A 60 -9.15 3.42 10.99
C ASN A 60 -10.35 2.49 10.74
N ARG A 61 -10.17 1.43 9.95
CA ARG A 61 -11.19 0.43 9.57
C ARG A 61 -12.36 1.01 8.78
N LYS A 62 -12.20 2.18 8.16
CA LYS A 62 -13.20 2.75 7.28
C LYS A 62 -13.10 2.13 5.90
N VAL A 63 -14.23 1.69 5.36
CA VAL A 63 -14.29 1.11 4.02
C VAL A 63 -13.85 2.13 2.97
N LEU A 64 -12.94 1.70 2.10
CA LEU A 64 -12.41 2.47 0.99
C LEU A 64 -13.11 2.06 -0.31
N GLY A 65 -13.99 2.91 -0.81
CA GLY A 65 -14.55 2.81 -2.16
C GLY A 65 -13.70 3.55 -3.19
N ASP A 66 -14.12 3.47 -4.45
CA ASP A 66 -13.36 4.04 -5.57
C ASP A 66 -13.06 5.54 -5.40
N ILE A 67 -14.02 6.31 -4.89
CA ILE A 67 -13.84 7.76 -4.64
C ILE A 67 -12.73 8.01 -3.61
N GLN A 68 -12.66 7.21 -2.54
CA GLN A 68 -11.63 7.36 -1.52
C GLN A 68 -10.26 6.94 -2.06
N LEU A 69 -10.20 5.87 -2.85
CA LEU A 69 -8.98 5.41 -3.52
C LEU A 69 -8.43 6.46 -4.50
N GLU A 70 -9.30 7.12 -5.27
CA GLU A 70 -8.88 8.23 -6.13
C GLU A 70 -8.33 9.41 -5.34
N LYS A 71 -8.93 9.75 -4.19
CA LYS A 71 -8.39 10.80 -3.30
C LYS A 71 -6.99 10.47 -2.80
N ILE A 72 -6.75 9.21 -2.40
CA ILE A 72 -5.42 8.74 -1.99
C ILE A 72 -4.43 8.85 -3.16
N ARG A 73 -4.83 8.44 -4.37
CA ARG A 73 -4.00 8.59 -5.57
C ARG A 73 -3.62 10.05 -5.85
N GLN A 74 -4.54 11.00 -5.69
CA GLN A 74 -4.23 12.42 -5.87
C GLN A 74 -3.28 12.94 -4.79
N GLN A 75 -3.48 12.57 -3.53
CA GLN A 75 -2.58 12.95 -2.43
C GLN A 75 -1.16 12.40 -2.66
N LEU A 76 -1.04 11.16 -3.11
CA LEU A 76 0.24 10.55 -3.49
C LEU A 76 0.98 11.37 -4.56
N LYS A 77 0.27 11.85 -5.59
CA LYS A 77 0.87 12.72 -6.63
C LYS A 77 1.39 14.03 -6.04
N VAL A 78 0.64 14.64 -5.12
CA VAL A 78 1.05 15.87 -4.43
C VAL A 78 2.29 15.63 -3.56
N ILE A 79 2.34 14.51 -2.82
CA ILE A 79 3.51 14.14 -2.00
C ILE A 79 4.75 13.96 -2.89
N ASN A 80 4.63 13.21 -3.99
CA ASN A 80 5.72 13.03 -4.95
C ASN A 80 6.23 14.37 -5.51
N ALA A 81 5.32 15.23 -5.97
CA ALA A 81 5.68 16.54 -6.50
C ALA A 81 6.40 17.40 -5.44
N THR A 82 5.94 17.33 -4.19
CA THR A 82 6.55 18.05 -3.06
C THR A 82 7.96 17.55 -2.77
N MET A 83 8.19 16.23 -2.82
CA MET A 83 9.53 15.65 -2.65
C MET A 83 10.48 16.13 -3.75
N ILE A 84 10.03 16.07 -5.00
CA ILE A 84 10.83 16.51 -6.16
C ILE A 84 11.16 18.00 -6.05
N ALA A 85 10.19 18.84 -5.68
CA ALA A 85 10.41 20.27 -5.46
C ALA A 85 11.43 20.57 -4.35
N LYS A 86 11.58 19.65 -3.38
CA LYS A 86 12.60 19.70 -2.32
C LYS A 86 13.93 19.04 -2.70
N GLY A 87 14.10 18.62 -3.96
CA GLY A 87 15.32 17.98 -4.45
C GLY A 87 15.46 16.51 -4.04
N ILE A 88 14.39 15.87 -3.59
CA ILE A 88 14.39 14.45 -3.22
C ILE A 88 13.57 13.69 -4.25
N ILE A 89 14.23 12.89 -5.08
CA ILE A 89 13.55 12.03 -6.05
C ILE A 89 13.13 10.73 -5.33
N PRO A 90 11.83 10.37 -5.28
CA PRO A 90 11.38 9.10 -4.68
C PRO A 90 12.10 7.89 -5.25
N GLY A 91 12.53 6.97 -4.37
CA GLY A 91 13.28 5.76 -4.74
C GLY A 91 14.69 6.00 -5.29
N SER A 92 15.20 7.24 -5.27
CA SER A 92 16.61 7.53 -5.57
C SER A 92 17.52 7.04 -4.44
N PRO A 93 18.83 6.84 -4.68
CA PRO A 93 19.79 6.49 -3.63
C PRO A 93 19.79 7.45 -2.44
N GLN A 94 19.59 8.75 -2.69
CA GLN A 94 19.48 9.76 -1.64
C GLN A 94 18.21 9.57 -0.81
N ALA A 95 17.07 9.34 -1.46
CA ALA A 95 15.81 9.09 -0.75
C ALA A 95 15.90 7.79 0.08
N LEU A 96 16.48 6.72 -0.48
CA LEU A 96 16.70 5.48 0.25
C LEU A 96 17.55 5.72 1.50
N ARG A 97 18.69 6.44 1.39
CA ARG A 97 19.54 6.75 2.55
C ARG A 97 18.86 7.61 3.61
N LEU A 98 17.96 8.51 3.21
CA LEU A 98 17.28 9.43 4.12
C LEU A 98 16.13 8.78 4.89
N PHE A 99 15.49 7.76 4.30
CA PHE A 99 14.27 7.15 4.81
C PHE A 99 14.41 5.64 5.16
N SER A 100 15.64 5.12 5.19
CA SER A 100 15.98 3.75 5.62
C SER A 100 16.30 3.66 7.11
#